data_AF-A0A848MYJ8-F1
#
_entry.id   AF-A0A848MYJ8-F1
#
_cell.length_a   1.000
_cell.length_b   1.000
_cell.length_c   1.000
_cell.angle_alpha   90.00
_cell.angle_beta   90.00
_cell.angle_gamma   90.00
#
_symmetry.space_group_name_H-M   'P 1'
#
loop_
_entity.id
_entity.type
_entity.pdbx_description
1 polymer ?
#
loop_
_entity_poly.entity_id
_entity_poly.type
_entity_poly.pdbx_seq_one_letter_code
_entity_poly.pdbx_strand_id
1 'polypeptide(L)'
;MATKKTYTVEITCDVCKKKETIHEGDPQGILPVKSAVRQIGFLDERGHLTKAEEQLLLTESLDLCPECREKSHTMIIARIAQPYTTIARYSFLSNKELEEAE
;
A
#
# COMPACT_ATOMS: atom_id res chain seq x y z
N MET A 1 -14.90 -36.52 16.54
CA MET A 1 -13.83 -35.94 15.69
C MET A 1 -14.34 -34.60 15.21
N ALA A 2 -13.80 -33.49 15.74
CA ALA A 2 -14.14 -32.16 15.26
C ALA A 2 -13.42 -31.93 13.93
N THR A 3 -14.17 -31.72 12.85
CA THR A 3 -13.64 -31.23 11.59
C THR A 3 -13.06 -29.84 11.85
N LYS A 4 -11.74 -29.74 11.99
CA LYS A 4 -11.05 -28.44 12.01
C LYS A 4 -11.42 -27.74 10.71
N LYS A 5 -12.13 -26.62 10.82
CA LYS A 5 -12.45 -25.77 9.68
C LYS A 5 -11.13 -25.14 9.21
N THR A 6 -10.53 -25.72 8.18
CA THR A 6 -9.44 -25.08 7.44
C THR A 6 -10.00 -23.82 6.80
N TYR A 7 -9.69 -22.66 7.37
CA TYR A 7 -9.99 -21.39 6.72
C TYR A 7 -8.81 -21.02 5.82
N THR A 8 -9.13 -20.46 4.67
CA THR A 8 -8.15 -19.93 3.72
C THR A 8 -8.40 -18.43 3.62
N VAL A 9 -7.38 -17.62 3.88
CA VAL A 9 -7.46 -16.16 3.74
C VAL A 9 -6.62 -15.74 2.56
N GLU A 10 -7.16 -14.88 1.69
CA GLU A 10 -6.39 -14.20 0.67
C GLU A 10 -6.02 -12.80 1.18
N ILE A 11 -4.72 -12.52 1.23
CA ILE A 11 -4.17 -11.20 1.61
C ILE A 11 -3.44 -10.64 0.39
N THR A 12 -3.51 -9.32 0.21
CA THR A 12 -2.91 -8.66 -0.95
C THR A 12 -1.95 -7.57 -0.49
N CYS A 13 -0.79 -7.47 -1.12
CA CYS A 13 0.16 -6.40 -0.89
C CYS A 13 -0.41 -5.08 -1.42
N ASP A 14 -0.45 -4.05 -0.58
CA ASP A 14 -1.05 -2.75 -0.92
C ASP A 14 -0.34 -2.05 -2.09
N VAL A 15 0.97 -2.26 -2.23
CA VAL A 15 1.82 -1.60 -3.23
C VAL A 15 1.86 -2.39 -4.53
N CYS A 16 2.36 -3.62 -4.52
CA CYS A 16 2.57 -4.40 -5.75
C CYS A 16 1.38 -5.29 -6.15
N LYS A 17 0.32 -5.32 -5.33
CA LYS A 17 -0.88 -6.16 -5.55
C LYS A 17 -0.63 -7.66 -5.62
N LYS A 18 0.55 -8.13 -5.20
CA LYS A 18 0.86 -9.56 -5.03
C LYS A 18 -0.07 -10.15 -3.98
N LYS A 19 -0.69 -11.28 -4.31
CA LYS A 19 -1.61 -12.01 -3.44
C LYS A 19 -0.88 -13.13 -2.73
N GLU A 20 -1.28 -13.40 -1.50
CA GLU A 20 -0.83 -14.52 -0.69
C GLU A 20 -2.07 -15.23 -0.13
N THR A 21 -2.13 -16.54 -0.37
CA THR A 21 -3.18 -17.40 0.16
C THR A 21 -2.63 -18.13 1.37
N ILE A 22 -3.19 -17.86 2.55
CA ILE A 22 -2.70 -18.36 3.84
C ILE A 22 -3.66 -19.44 4.34
N HIS A 23 -3.10 -20.58 4.74
CA HIS A 23 -3.83 -21.64 5.44
C HIS A 23 -3.57 -21.55 6.95
N GLU A 24 -4.47 -22.11 7.75
CA GLU A 24 -4.32 -22.18 9.20
C GLU A 24 -2.97 -22.84 9.58
N GLY A 25 -2.10 -22.09 10.26
CA GLY A 25 -0.78 -22.55 10.71
C GLY A 25 0.39 -22.20 9.76
N ASP A 26 0.12 -21.69 8.57
CA ASP A 26 1.17 -21.23 7.66
C ASP A 26 1.75 -19.88 8.13
N PRO A 27 3.07 -19.66 8.00
CA PRO A 27 3.66 -18.35 8.24
C PRO A 27 3.16 -17.35 7.19
N GLN A 28 2.67 -16.21 7.67
CA GLN A 28 2.22 -15.10 6.83
C GLN A 28 3.41 -14.27 6.33
N GLY A 29 3.53 -14.12 5.01
CA GLY A 29 4.57 -13.33 4.35
C GLY A 29 4.18 -11.87 4.16
N ILE A 30 2.90 -11.58 3.87
CA ILE A 30 2.36 -10.23 3.78
C ILE A 30 1.92 -9.76 5.16
N LEU A 31 2.58 -8.75 5.72
CA LEU A 31 2.32 -8.28 7.09
C LEU A 31 2.01 -6.78 7.12
N PRO A 32 1.22 -6.31 8.10
CA PRO A 32 0.97 -4.90 8.30
C PRO A 32 2.26 -4.19 8.77
N VAL A 33 2.66 -3.15 8.05
CA VAL A 33 3.86 -2.35 8.31
C VAL A 33 3.49 -0.87 8.34
N LYS A 34 3.90 -0.18 9.40
CA LYS A 34 3.80 1.29 9.46
C LYS A 34 4.80 1.90 8.48
N SER A 35 4.29 2.52 7.44
CA SER A 35 5.09 3.09 6.35
C SER A 35 4.87 4.60 6.26
N ALA A 36 5.92 5.32 5.84
CA ALA A 36 5.82 6.72 5.48
C ALA A 36 5.11 6.85 4.13
N VAL A 37 3.98 7.54 4.11
CA VAL A 37 3.11 7.70 2.95
C VAL A 37 2.95 9.18 2.62
N ARG A 38 3.23 9.59 1.39
CA ARG A 38 3.00 10.96 0.90
C ARG A 38 1.77 10.96 0.00
N GLN A 39 0.74 11.73 0.36
CA GLN A 39 -0.40 11.93 -0.53
C GLN A 39 0.00 12.87 -1.66
N ILE A 40 0.07 12.34 -2.89
CA ILE A 40 0.51 13.11 -4.06
C ILE A 40 -0.65 13.66 -4.89
N GLY A 41 -1.86 13.15 -4.68
CA GLY A 41 -3.04 13.62 -5.42
C GLY A 41 -4.23 12.69 -5.32
N PHE A 42 -5.20 12.96 -6.18
CA PHE A 42 -6.41 12.17 -6.37
C PHE A 42 -6.71 11.99 -7.87
N LEU A 43 -7.37 10.90 -8.23
CA LEU A 43 -7.87 10.71 -9.60
C LEU A 43 -9.20 11.46 -9.76
N ASP A 44 -9.41 12.23 -10.82
CA ASP A 44 -10.72 12.82 -11.10
C ASP A 44 -11.74 11.75 -11.58
N GLU A 45 -12.97 12.15 -11.86
CA GLU A 45 -14.03 11.25 -12.36
C GLU A 45 -13.70 10.59 -13.71
N ARG A 46 -12.72 11.15 -14.45
CA ARG A 46 -12.23 10.65 -15.74
C ARG A 46 -10.95 9.82 -15.58
N GLY A 47 -10.43 9.68 -14.35
CA GLY A 47 -9.21 8.96 -14.04
C GLY A 47 -7.93 9.76 -14.23
N HIS A 48 -7.98 11.08 -14.40
CA HIS A 48 -6.79 11.94 -14.49
C HIS A 48 -6.26 12.28 -13.09
N LEU A 49 -4.94 12.27 -12.93
CA LEU A 49 -4.30 12.66 -11.69
C LEU A 49 -4.37 14.18 -11.50
N THR A 50 -5.09 14.59 -10.46
CA THR A 50 -5.02 15.95 -9.91
C THR A 50 -4.04 15.93 -8.75
N LYS A 51 -2.93 16.68 -8.86
CA LYS A 51 -1.94 16.78 -7.80
C LYS A 51 -2.55 17.46 -6.57
N ALA A 52 -2.22 16.97 -5.39
CA ALA A 52 -2.59 17.63 -4.15
C ALA A 52 -1.79 18.94 -4.04
N GLU A 53 -2.45 20.04 -3.66
CA GLU A 53 -1.79 21.33 -3.40
C GLU A 53 -0.78 21.19 -2.25
N GLU A 54 -1.13 20.44 -1.21
CA GLU A 54 -0.24 20.08 -0.11
C GLU A 54 0.08 18.58 -0.15
N GLN A 55 1.37 18.26 -0.29
CA GLN A 55 1.86 16.88 -0.26
C GLN A 55 2.16 16.43 1.17
N LEU A 56 1.10 16.17 1.93
CA LEU A 56 1.22 15.75 3.33
C LEU A 56 1.92 14.40 3.46
N LEU A 57 2.88 14.34 4.39
CA LEU A 57 3.53 13.11 4.82
C LEU A 57 2.77 12.54 6.02
N LEU A 58 2.28 11.31 5.86
CA LEU A 58 1.47 10.57 6.81
C LEU A 58 2.18 9.26 7.17
N THR A 59 1.81 8.68 8.31
CA THR A 59 2.18 7.30 8.65
C THR A 59 0.93 6.44 8.53
N GLU A 60 0.95 5.45 7.63
CA GLU A 60 -0.16 4.52 7.42
C GLU A 60 0.30 3.08 7.64
N SER A 61 -0.60 2.22 8.10
CA SER A 61 -0.35 0.79 8.20
C SER A 61 -0.75 0.14 6.88
N LEU A 62 0.22 -0.41 6.16
CA LEU A 62 0.02 -1.07 4.86
C LEU A 62 0.39 -2.54 4.95
N ASP A 63 -0.39 -3.40 4.31
CA ASP A 63 -0.09 -4.83 4.15
C ASP A 63 0.98 -4.98 3.05
N LEU A 64 2.22 -5.29 3.43
CA LEU A 64 3.35 -5.35 2.52
C LEU A 64 3.92 -6.75 2.42
N CYS A 65 4.18 -7.20 1.19
CA CYS A 65 5.00 -8.39 0.96
C CYS A 65 6.47 -8.13 1.39
N PRO A 66 7.29 -9.17 1.59
CA PRO A 66 8.66 -9.02 2.10
C PRO A 66 9.51 -8.03 1.28
N GLU A 67 9.37 -8.07 -0.05
CA GLU A 67 10.09 -7.21 -0.99
C GLU A 67 9.67 -5.73 -0.85
N CYS A 68 8.36 -5.46 -0.69
CA CYS A 68 7.88 -4.08 -0.51
C CYS A 68 8.17 -3.58 0.90
N ARG A 69 8.13 -4.44 1.90
CA ARG A 69 8.51 -4.10 3.27
C ARG A 69 9.95 -3.62 3.33
N GLU A 70 10.89 -4.34 2.72
CA GLU A 70 12.30 -3.93 2.68
C GLU A 70 12.46 -2.54 2.05
N LYS A 71 11.80 -2.29 0.92
CA LYS A 71 11.81 -0.97 0.26
C LYS A 71 11.15 0.14 1.09
N SER A 72 10.11 -0.16 1.85
CA SER A 72 9.39 0.83 2.67
C SER A 72 10.23 1.42 3.81
N HIS A 73 11.33 0.75 4.19
CA HIS A 73 12.26 1.28 5.19
C HIS A 73 13.15 2.41 4.66
N THR A 74 13.33 2.50 3.33
CA THR A 74 14.25 3.47 2.70
C THR A 74 13.55 4.39 1.71
N MET A 75 12.29 4.12 1.35
CA MET A 75 11.54 4.87 0.34
C MET A 75 10.17 5.30 0.87
N ILE A 76 9.75 6.52 0.51
CA ILE A 76 8.39 7.00 0.77
C ILE A 76 7.42 6.36 -0.23
N ILE A 77 6.24 5.99 0.26
CA ILE A 77 5.16 5.46 -0.57
C ILE A 77 4.24 6.62 -0.99
N ALA A 78 4.08 6.83 -2.29
CA ALA A 78 3.04 7.69 -2.83
C ALA A 78 1.65 7.10 -2.58
N ARG A 79 0.70 7.97 -2.24
CA ARG A 79 -0.73 7.68 -2.19
C ARG A 79 -1.48 8.55 -3.17
N ILE A 80 -2.24 7.90 -4.04
CA ILE A 80 -3.23 8.55 -4.91
C ILE A 80 -4.61 8.09 -4.45
N ALA A 81 -5.41 9.02 -3.95
CA ALA A 81 -6.78 8.73 -3.51
C ALA A 81 -7.74 8.67 -4.70
N GLN A 82 -8.79 7.85 -4.59
CA GLN A 82 -9.95 7.94 -5.49
C GLN A 82 -11.07 8.73 -4.78
N PRO A 83 -11.63 9.78 -5.42
CA PRO A 83 -12.63 10.63 -4.82
C PRO A 83 -13.89 9.83 -4.53
N TYR A 84 -14.57 10.20 -3.43
CA TYR A 84 -15.79 9.54 -2.96
C TYR A 84 -15.64 8.05 -2.65
N THR A 85 -14.41 7.54 -2.52
CA THR A 85 -14.11 6.16 -2.11
C THR A 85 -13.05 6.13 -1.03
N THR A 86 -12.94 5.00 -0.33
CA THR A 86 -11.81 4.70 0.55
C THR A 86 -10.64 4.06 -0.20
N ILE A 87 -10.74 3.93 -1.53
CA ILE A 87 -9.73 3.25 -2.35
C ILE A 87 -8.56 4.20 -2.57
N ALA A 88 -7.37 3.70 -2.27
CA ALA A 88 -6.12 4.35 -2.54
C ALA A 88 -5.21 3.46 -3.39
N ARG A 89 -4.44 4.09 -4.27
CA ARG A 89 -3.35 3.44 -4.99
C ARG A 89 -2.05 3.83 -4.33
N TYR A 90 -1.23 2.83 -4.05
CA TYR A 90 0.08 2.99 -3.43
C TYR A 90 1.18 2.60 -4.40
N SER A 91 2.25 3.38 -4.44
CA SER A 91 3.46 3.11 -5.23
C SER A 91 4.67 3.69 -4.54
N PHE A 92 5.88 3.15 -4.76
CA PHE A 92 7.09 3.80 -4.25
C PHE A 92 7.38 5.06 -5.04
N LEU A 93 7.66 6.17 -4.35
CA LEU A 93 8.17 7.38 -4.98
C LEU A 93 9.59 7.12 -5.47
N SER A 94 9.87 7.46 -6.72
CA SER A 94 11.24 7.47 -7.20
C SER A 94 12.00 8.66 -6.61
N ASN A 95 13.32 8.55 -6.43
CA ASN A 95 14.14 9.65 -5.89
C ASN A 95 14.01 10.95 -6.71
N LYS A 96 13.76 10.85 -8.01
CA LYS A 96 13.53 12.01 -8.88
C LYS A 96 12.28 12.80 -8.50
N GLU A 97 11.22 12.11 -8.08
CA GLU A 97 9.95 12.73 -7.67
C GLU A 97 10.03 13.36 -6.26
N LEU A 98 11.04 12.99 -5.47
CA LEU A 98 11.34 13.60 -4.18
C LEU A 98 12.05 14.96 -4.34
N GLU A 99 12.98 15.07 -5.29
CA GLU A 99 13.76 16.29 -5.56
C GLU A 99 12.93 17.43 -6.18
N GLU A 100 11.84 17.13 -6.89
CA GLU A 100 10.94 18.13 -7.47
C GLU A 100 9.97 18.77 -6.45
N ALA A 101 9.93 18.25 -5.22
CA ALA A 101 9.01 18.68 -4.17
C ALA A 101 9.68 19.50 -3.04
N GLU A 102 10.97 19.85 -3.19
CA GLU A 102 11.74 20.73 -2.30
C GLU A 102 11.97 22.12 -2.90
#